data_AF-A0A3P6B7V5-F1
#
_entry.id   AF-A0A3P6B7V5-F1
#
_cell.length_a   1.000
_cell.length_b   1.000
_cell.length_c   1.000
_cell.angle_alpha   90.00
_cell.angle_beta   90.00
_cell.angle_gamma   90.00
#
_symmetry.space_group_name_H-M   'P 1'
#
loop_
_entity.id
_entity.type
_entity.pdbx_description
1 polymer ?
#
loop_
_entity_poly.entity_id
_entity_poly.type
_entity_poly.pdbx_seq_one_letter_code
_entity_poly.pdbx_strand_id
1 'polypeptide(L)'
;ALWLKFGSNILPNPPEDLHSAAAWIASSSRVFCSKQVILLEFFFQSIIYIIWRERNSRIFTSVSSSSSVLHLALDRLLRDRLLSFPAPSPAGPLLLQLYFAFYRPP
;
A
#
# COMPACT_ATOMS: atom_id res chain seq x y z
N ALA A 1 8.16 -8.49 5.01
CA ALA A 1 8.31 -7.39 5.99
C ALA A 1 7.40 -6.19 5.68
N LEU A 2 7.61 -5.44 4.59
CA LEU A 2 6.74 -4.29 4.22
C LEU A 2 5.35 -4.74 3.76
N TRP A 3 5.26 -5.58 2.71
CA TRP A 3 3.99 -6.09 2.17
C TRP A 3 3.13 -6.77 3.24
N LEU A 4 3.69 -7.72 3.97
CA LEU A 4 2.98 -8.40 5.06
C LEU A 4 2.37 -7.41 6.06
N LYS A 5 3.11 -6.37 6.48
CA LYS A 5 2.63 -5.38 7.45
C LYS A 5 1.44 -4.56 6.96
N PHE A 6 1.32 -4.31 5.66
CA PHE A 6 0.21 -3.52 5.10
C PHE A 6 -0.92 -4.42 4.59
N GLY A 7 -0.58 -5.52 3.92
CA GLY A 7 -1.54 -6.48 3.37
C GLY A 7 -2.34 -7.22 4.45
N SER A 8 -1.69 -7.63 5.55
CA SER A 8 -2.37 -8.38 6.62
C SER A 8 -3.44 -7.58 7.35
N ASN A 9 -3.32 -6.25 7.32
CA ASN A 9 -4.28 -5.36 7.98
C ASN A 9 -5.56 -5.16 7.15
N ILE A 10 -5.51 -5.42 5.84
CA ILE A 10 -6.71 -5.34 4.99
C ILE A 10 -7.34 -6.72 4.85
N LEU A 11 -6.54 -7.75 4.57
CA LEU A 11 -7.02 -9.11 4.33
C LEU A 11 -6.14 -10.15 5.04
N PRO A 12 -6.75 -11.25 5.52
CA PRO A 12 -6.01 -12.32 6.17
C PRO A 12 -5.11 -13.07 5.16
N ASN A 13 -3.96 -13.54 5.65
CA ASN A 13 -3.01 -14.39 4.91
C ASN A 13 -2.50 -13.80 3.58
N PRO A 14 -1.88 -12.61 3.57
CA PRO A 14 -1.27 -12.06 2.36
C PRO A 14 -0.14 -12.96 1.84
N PRO A 15 -0.10 -13.28 0.53
CA PRO A 15 0.98 -14.07 -0.07
C PRO A 15 2.32 -13.35 0.02
N GLU A 16 3.43 -14.07 0.14
CA GLU A 16 4.76 -13.45 0.25
C GLU A 16 5.42 -13.16 -1.10
N ASP A 17 5.03 -13.89 -2.14
CA ASP A 17 5.57 -13.69 -3.49
C ASP A 17 4.76 -12.67 -4.30
N LEU A 18 5.45 -12.00 -5.23
CA LEU A 18 4.88 -10.92 -6.04
C LEU A 18 3.73 -11.38 -6.94
N HIS A 19 3.87 -12.55 -7.57
CA HIS A 19 2.89 -13.07 -8.53
C HIS A 19 1.62 -13.55 -7.82
N SER A 20 1.78 -14.27 -6.71
CA SER A 20 0.68 -14.71 -5.87
C SER A 20 -0.02 -13.53 -5.20
N ALA A 21 0.71 -12.50 -4.76
CA ALA A 21 0.09 -11.28 -4.25
C ALA A 21 -0.77 -10.60 -5.33
N ALA A 22 -0.28 -10.48 -6.56
CA ALA A 22 -1.05 -9.94 -7.68
C ALA A 22 -2.30 -10.79 -8.00
N ALA A 23 -2.14 -12.12 -8.08
CA ALA A 23 -3.24 -13.04 -8.33
C ALA A 23 -4.29 -13.00 -7.22
N TRP A 24 -3.85 -12.85 -5.96
CA TRP A 24 -4.71 -12.72 -4.80
C TRP A 24 -5.50 -11.41 -4.77
N ILE A 25 -4.89 -10.28 -5.15
CA ILE A 25 -5.61 -9.02 -5.31
C ILE A 25 -6.64 -9.13 -6.44
N ALA A 26 -6.25 -9.73 -7.57
CA ALA A 26 -7.16 -9.91 -8.70
C ALA A 26 -8.36 -10.80 -8.36
N SER A 27 -8.16 -11.89 -7.59
CA SER A 27 -9.25 -12.77 -7.15
C SER A 27 -10.14 -12.14 -6.07
N SER A 28 -9.58 -11.24 -5.25
CA SER A 28 -10.27 -10.50 -4.20
C SER A 28 -11.39 -9.58 -4.72
N SER A 29 -11.31 -9.17 -5.99
CA SER A 29 -12.36 -8.39 -6.67
C SER A 29 -13.77 -9.00 -6.62
N ARG A 30 -13.86 -10.33 -6.46
CA ARG A 30 -15.13 -11.07 -6.41
C ARG A 30 -15.74 -11.15 -5.00
N VAL A 31 -14.94 -10.86 -3.97
CA VAL A 31 -15.28 -11.13 -2.57
C VAL A 31 -15.43 -9.84 -1.77
N PHE A 32 -14.69 -8.78 -2.14
CA PHE A 32 -14.60 -7.55 -1.35
C PHE A 32 -15.20 -6.34 -2.05
N CYS A 33 -15.46 -5.30 -1.27
CA CYS A 33 -15.91 -4.01 -1.80
C CYS A 33 -14.84 -3.40 -2.71
N SER A 34 -15.27 -2.77 -3.81
CA SER A 34 -14.40 -2.11 -4.78
C SER A 34 -13.36 -1.17 -4.15
N LYS A 35 -13.73 -0.44 -3.09
CA LYS A 35 -12.82 0.46 -2.36
C LYS A 35 -11.65 -0.26 -1.68
N GLN A 36 -11.89 -1.47 -1.14
CA GLN A 36 -10.84 -2.26 -0.49
C GLN A 36 -9.87 -2.84 -1.52
N VAL A 37 -10.39 -3.30 -2.66
CA VAL A 37 -9.59 -3.80 -3.77
C VAL A 37 -8.71 -2.69 -4.35
N ILE A 38 -9.27 -1.50 -4.56
CA ILE A 38 -8.51 -0.32 -4.99
C ILE A 38 -7.39 0.01 -4.00
N LEU A 39 -7.66 -0.04 -2.69
CA LEU A 39 -6.63 0.19 -1.68
C LEU A 39 -5.51 -0.86 -1.73
N LEU A 40 -5.85 -2.14 -1.92
CA LEU A 40 -4.88 -3.22 -2.05
C LEU A 40 -3.99 -3.05 -3.29
N GLU A 41 -4.60 -2.78 -4.45
CA GLU A 41 -3.87 -2.50 -5.68
C GLU A 41 -2.94 -1.30 -5.51
N PHE A 42 -3.45 -0.23 -4.89
CA PHE A 42 -2.69 0.97 -4.63
C PHE A 42 -1.51 0.73 -3.68
N PHE A 43 -1.70 -0.07 -2.63
CA PHE A 43 -0.63 -0.44 -1.70
C PHE A 43 0.44 -1.28 -2.41
N PHE A 44 0.01 -2.26 -3.19
CA PHE A 44 0.90 -3.14 -3.94
C PHE A 44 1.79 -2.34 -4.90
N GLN A 45 1.19 -1.46 -5.70
CA GLN A 45 1.93 -0.57 -6.61
C GLN A 45 2.88 0.37 -5.85
N SER A 46 2.42 0.96 -4.75
CA SER A 46 3.23 1.88 -3.94
C SER A 46 4.44 1.20 -3.30
N ILE A 47 4.29 -0.06 -2.85
CA ILE A 47 5.38 -0.85 -2.29
C ILE A 47 6.42 -1.17 -3.36
N ILE A 48 5.98 -1.62 -4.55
CA ILE A 48 6.88 -1.88 -5.68
C ILE A 48 7.67 -0.61 -6.03
N TYR A 49 6.98 0.53 -6.09
CA TYR A 49 7.62 1.81 -6.37
C TYR A 49 8.67 2.20 -5.31
N ILE A 50 8.36 2.10 -4.01
CA ILE A 50 9.31 2.43 -2.94
C ILE A 50 10.54 1.52 -2.99
N ILE A 51 10.37 0.22 -3.23
CA ILE A 51 11.49 -0.72 -3.36
C ILE A 51 12.34 -0.38 -4.57
N TRP A 52 11.72 -0.14 -5.72
CA TRP A 52 12.44 0.27 -6.93
C TRP A 52 13.22 1.57 -6.71
N ARG A 53 12.59 2.58 -6.10
CA ARG A 53 13.20 3.88 -5.81
C ARG A 53 14.41 3.73 -4.89
N GLU A 54 14.30 2.92 -3.83
CA GLU A 54 15.41 2.65 -2.91
C GLU A 54 16.57 1.97 -3.64
N ARG A 55 16.29 0.92 -4.43
CA ARG A 55 17.31 0.20 -5.20
C ARG A 55 18.04 1.13 -6.16
N ASN A 56 17.31 1.98 -6.87
CA ASN A 56 17.90 2.97 -7.77
C ASN A 56 18.79 3.96 -7.02
N SER A 57 18.31 4.49 -5.88
CA SER A 57 19.14 5.37 -5.04
C SER A 57 20.41 4.68 -4.57
N ARG A 58 20.31 3.41 -4.16
CA ARG A 58 21.46 2.64 -3.66
C ARG A 58 22.51 2.39 -4.73
N ILE A 59 22.13 2.21 -6.01
CA ILE A 59 23.08 2.05 -7.11
C ILE A 59 24.04 3.25 -7.22
N PHE A 60 23.53 4.46 -6.99
CA PHE A 60 24.33 5.69 -7.12
C PHE A 60 24.99 6.15 -5.82
N THR A 61 24.44 5.76 -4.67
CA THR A 61 24.92 6.22 -3.36
C THR A 61 25.70 5.17 -2.59
N SER A 62 25.57 3.89 -2.94
CA SER A 62 26.05 2.73 -2.16
C SER A 62 25.51 2.68 -0.72
N VAL A 63 24.48 3.46 -0.39
CA VAL A 63 23.86 3.51 0.93
C VAL A 63 22.52 2.78 0.90
N SER A 64 22.32 1.87 1.85
CA SER A 64 21.03 1.18 2.03
C SER A 64 20.13 1.95 2.98
N SER A 65 18.86 2.09 2.63
CA SER A 65 17.85 2.65 3.54
C SER A 65 17.42 1.61 4.58
N SER A 66 17.18 2.04 5.82
CA SER A 66 16.61 1.15 6.83
C SER A 66 15.14 0.84 6.52
N SER A 67 14.66 -0.30 7.04
CA SER A 67 13.24 -0.68 6.92
C SER A 67 12.31 0.40 7.49
N SER A 68 12.66 1.03 8.61
CA SER A 68 11.85 2.10 9.23
C SER A 68 11.71 3.33 8.33
N VAL A 69 12.78 3.73 7.63
CA VAL A 69 12.75 4.84 6.67
C VAL A 69 11.83 4.51 5.50
N LEU A 70 11.89 3.28 4.98
CA LEU A 70 11.02 2.84 3.89
C LEU A 70 9.56 2.76 4.31
N HIS A 71 9.29 2.32 5.54
CA HIS A 71 7.94 2.32 6.11
C HIS A 71 7.36 3.73 6.21
N LEU A 72 8.12 4.69 6.74
CA LEU A 72 7.67 6.07 6.85
C LEU A 72 7.47 6.72 5.47
N ALA A 73 8.38 6.46 4.53
CA ALA A 73 8.27 6.95 3.16
C ALA A 73 7.04 6.39 2.45
N LEU A 74 6.73 5.11 2.66
CA LEU A 74 5.54 4.47 2.10
C LEU A 74 4.26 5.02 2.73
N ASP A 75 4.17 5.10 4.06
CA ASP A 75 3.01 5.66 4.78
C ASP A 75 2.70 7.08 4.28
N ARG A 76 3.73 7.94 4.19
CA ARG A 76 3.59 9.30 3.65
C ARG A 76 3.10 9.30 2.20
N LEU A 77 3.72 8.50 1.33
CA LEU A 77 3.32 8.38 -0.08
C LEU A 77 1.85 7.96 -0.22
N LEU A 78 1.41 6.97 0.58
CA LEU A 78 0.03 6.49 0.56
C LEU A 78 -0.93 7.60 0.97
N ARG A 79 -0.66 8.31 2.07
CA ARG A 79 -1.50 9.41 2.54
C ARG A 79 -1.58 10.57 1.54
N ASP A 80 -0.43 11.01 1.03
CA ASP A 80 -0.36 12.12 0.08
C ASP A 80 -1.19 11.83 -1.19
N ARG A 81 -1.10 10.59 -1.70
CA ARG A 81 -1.90 10.15 -2.85
C ARG A 81 -3.38 10.01 -2.51
N LEU A 82 -3.72 9.39 -1.38
CA LEU A 82 -5.12 9.22 -0.96
C LEU A 82 -5.82 10.55 -0.66
N LEU A 83 -5.09 11.54 -0.16
CA LEU A 83 -5.57 12.92 0.00
C LEU A 83 -5.87 13.59 -1.35
N SER A 84 -5.12 13.26 -2.40
CA SER A 84 -5.33 13.82 -3.74
C SER A 84 -6.54 13.23 -4.48
N PHE A 85 -7.11 12.12 -4.00
CA PHE A 85 -8.30 11.53 -4.60
C PHE A 85 -9.55 12.31 -4.17
N PRO A 86 -10.31 12.88 -5.13
CA PRO A 86 -11.52 13.61 -4.82
C PRO A 86 -12.57 12.66 -4.22
N ALA A 87 -13.34 13.15 -3.26
CA ALA A 87 -14.48 12.42 -2.72
C ALA A 87 -15.52 12.19 -3.84
N PRO A 88 -16.00 10.96 -4.07
CA PRO A 88 -17.07 10.71 -5.04
C PRO A 88 -18.38 11.42 -4.67
N SER A 89 -18.55 11.75 -3.40
CA SER A 89 -19.69 12.48 -2.84
C SER A 89 -19.30 13.10 -1.49
N PRO A 90 -19.82 14.28 -1.12
CA PRO A 90 -19.58 14.91 0.19
C PRO A 90 -20.04 14.05 1.39
N ALA A 91 -20.91 13.05 1.18
CA ALA A 91 -21.39 12.15 2.23
C ALA A 91 -20.72 10.75 2.21
N GLY A 92 -19.85 10.47 1.23
CA GLY A 92 -19.24 9.15 1.06
C GLY A 92 -17.91 9.00 1.84
N PRO A 93 -17.59 7.79 2.36
CA PRO A 93 -16.31 7.59 3.05
C PRO A 93 -15.15 7.72 2.05
N LEU A 94 -14.20 8.58 2.42
CA LEU A 94 -12.95 8.83 1.71
C LEU A 94 -12.06 7.59 1.77
N LEU A 95 -11.29 7.32 0.71
CA LEU A 95 -10.31 6.22 0.71
C LEU A 95 -9.26 6.40 1.82
N LEU A 96 -8.94 7.66 2.16
CA LEU A 96 -8.07 7.98 3.29
C LEU A 96 -8.68 7.61 4.65
N GLN A 97 -10.00 7.74 4.81
CA GLN A 97 -10.65 7.32 6.05
C GLN A 97 -10.60 5.80 6.21
N LEU A 98 -10.82 5.06 5.12
CA LEU A 98 -10.64 3.61 5.10
C LEU A 98 -9.19 3.22 5.39
N TYR A 99 -8.22 3.94 4.82
CA TYR A 99 -6.80 3.75 5.14
C TYR A 99 -6.53 3.85 6.64
N PHE A 100 -7.02 4.89 7.32
CA PHE A 100 -6.84 5.04 8.77
C PHE A 100 -7.59 4.00 9.61
N ALA A 101 -8.67 3.42 9.07
CA ALA A 101 -9.36 2.31 9.73
C ALA A 101 -8.52 1.02 9.73
N PHE A 102 -7.75 0.77 8.66
CA PHE A 102 -6.88 -0.41 8.54
C PHE A 102 -5.47 -0.17 9.07
N TYR A 103 -4.98 1.07 9.04
CA TYR A 103 -3.60 1.40 9.39
C TYR A 103 -3.55 2.54 10.41
N ARG A 104 -3.03 2.23 11.60
CA ARG A 104 -2.70 3.25 12.60
C ARG A 104 -1.28 3.76 12.35
N PRO A 105 -1.07 5.09 12.29
CA PRO A 105 0.27 5.67 12.31
C PRO A 105 1.07 5.15 13.51
N PRO A 106 2.40 4.95 13.37
CA PRO A 106 3.27 4.77 14.52
C PRO A 106 3.28 6.00 15.44
#